data_AF-A0A519P9X1-F1
#
_entry.id   AF-A0A519P9X1-F1
#
_cell.length_a   1.000
_cell.length_b   1.000
_cell.length_c   1.000
_cell.angle_alpha   90.00
_cell.angle_beta   90.00
_cell.angle_gamma   90.00
#
_symmetry.space_group_name_H-M   'P 1'
#
loop_
_entity.id
_entity.type
_entity.pdbx_description
1 polymer ?
#
loop_
_entity_poly.entity_id
_entity_poly.type
_entity_poly.pdbx_seq_one_letter_code
_entity_poly.pdbx_strand_id
1 'polypeptide(L)' 'MLDLDAGAYAAFVWPAYGLTALIFVAMIWFSLAQSRRWRRRAEKDDK' A
#
# COMPACT_ATOMS: atom_id res chain seq x y z
N MET A 1 -9.93 25.55 0.86
CA MET A 1 -9.34 25.23 -0.46
C MET A 1 -8.16 24.32 -0.17
N LEU A 2 -8.17 23.08 -0.67
CA LEU A 2 -7.01 22.18 -0.51
C LEU A 2 -5.88 22.77 -1.36
N ASP A 3 -4.93 23.44 -0.71
CA ASP A 3 -3.75 23.97 -1.36
C ASP A 3 -2.68 22.87 -1.38
N LEU A 4 -2.72 22.11 -2.46
CA LEU A 4 -1.82 20.99 -2.74
C LEU A 4 -0.54 21.46 -3.46
N ASP A 5 -0.46 22.76 -3.78
CA ASP A 5 0.71 23.40 -4.34
C ASP A 5 1.60 23.93 -3.21
N ALA A 6 2.53 23.10 -2.75
CA ALA A 6 3.59 23.54 -1.82
C ALA A 6 4.64 24.45 -2.51
N GLY A 7 4.25 25.20 -3.55
CA GLY A 7 5.11 26.08 -4.33
C GLY A 7 6.43 25.40 -4.74
N ALA A 8 7.54 26.11 -4.61
CA ALA A 8 8.88 25.59 -4.93
C ALA A 8 9.29 24.33 -4.12
N TYR A 9 8.62 24.02 -3.01
CA TYR A 9 8.95 22.88 -2.15
C TYR A 9 8.15 21.62 -2.49
N ALA A 10 7.15 21.71 -3.36
CA ALA A 10 6.32 20.57 -3.77
C ALA A 10 7.18 19.40 -4.29
N ALA A 11 8.21 19.69 -5.08
CA ALA A 11 9.12 18.68 -5.61
C ALA A 11 9.89 17.90 -4.52
N PHE A 12 10.04 18.44 -3.31
CA PHE A 12 10.70 17.76 -2.18
C PHE A 12 9.69 17.04 -1.28
N VAL A 13 8.51 17.61 -1.11
CA VAL A 13 7.48 17.12 -0.18
C VAL A 13 6.68 15.96 -0.78
N TRP A 14 6.29 16.08 -2.05
CA TRP A 14 5.47 15.06 -2.73
C TRP A 14 6.13 13.69 -2.86
N PRO A 15 7.44 13.56 -3.14
CA PRO A 15 8.09 12.25 -3.20
C PRO A 15 8.03 11.48 -1.88
N ALA A 16 8.14 12.17 -0.73
CA ALA A 16 8.04 11.52 0.57
C ALA A 16 6.65 10.91 0.77
N TYR A 17 5.60 11.68 0.50
CA TYR A 17 4.22 11.19 0.57
C TYR A 17 3.96 10.08 -0.47
N GLY A 18 4.49 10.22 -1.68
CA GLY A 18 4.40 9.21 -2.72
C GLY A 18 5.05 7.89 -2.30
N LEU A 19 6.22 7.94 -1.66
CA LEU A 19 6.91 6.77 -1.13
C LEU A 19 6.11 6.12 0.00
N THR A 20 5.56 6.91 0.92
CA THR A 20 4.71 6.39 2.00
C THR A 20 3.47 5.69 1.45
N ALA A 21 2.78 6.31 0.49
CA ALA A 21 1.62 5.70 -0.17
C ALA A 21 1.99 4.39 -0.87
N LEU A 22 3.14 4.36 -1.55
CA LEU A 22 3.66 3.17 -2.21
C LEU A 22 3.92 2.03 -1.20
N ILE A 23 4.55 2.32 -0.07
CA ILE A 23 4.80 1.34 1.00
C ILE A 23 3.47 0.81 1.55
N PHE A 24 2.48 1.66 1.79
CA PHE A 24 1.16 1.20 2.24
C PHE A 24 0.48 0.28 1.23
N VAL A 25 0.50 0.63 -0.06
CA VAL A 25 -0.04 -0.23 -1.12
C VAL A 25 0.67 -1.59 -1.13
N ALA A 26 2.00 -1.59 -0.99
CA ALA A 26 2.78 -2.84 -0.92
C ALA A 26 2.38 -3.67 0.31
N MET A 27 2.27 -3.07 1.50
CA MET A 27 1.86 -3.77 2.71
C MET A 27 0.46 -4.37 2.58
N ILE A 28 -0.50 -3.62 2.05
CA ILE A 28 -1.85 -4.11 1.78
C ILE A 28 -1.79 -5.30 0.83
N TRP A 29 -1.05 -5.18 -0.28
CA TRP A 29 -0.91 -6.26 -1.24
C TRP A 29 -0.31 -7.53 -0.62
N PHE A 30 0.77 -7.39 0.15
CA PHE A 30 1.41 -8.51 0.85
C PHE A 30 0.47 -9.17 1.86
N SER A 31 -0.26 -8.37 2.64
CA SER A 31 -1.25 -8.85 3.61
C SER A 31 -2.35 -9.68 2.92
N LEU A 32 -2.92 -9.16 1.82
CA LEU A 32 -3.93 -9.89 1.05
C LEU A 32 -3.35 -11.15 0.39
N ALA A 33 -2.14 -11.08 -0.18
CA ALA A 33 -1.49 -12.22 -0.80
C ALA A 33 -1.26 -13.35 0.21
N GLN A 34 -0.81 -13.00 1.41
CA GLN A 34 -0.64 -13.95 2.51
C GLN A 34 -1.99 -14.53 2.94
N SER A 35 -3.01 -13.69 3.16
CA SER A 35 -4.35 -14.18 3.49
C SER A 35 -4.89 -15.18 2.44
N ARG A 36 -4.75 -14.86 1.15
CA ARG A 36 -5.15 -15.75 0.05
C ARG A 36 -4.37 -17.07 0.04
N ARG A 37 -3.07 -17.02 0.31
CA ARG A 37 -2.23 -18.23 0.38
C ARG A 37 -2.68 -19.17 1.49
N TRP A 38 -3.09 -18.62 2.63
CA TRP A 38 -3.52 -19.40 3.79
C TRP A 38 -4.94 -19.92 3.62
N ARG A 39 -5.83 -19.13 3.03
CA ARG A 39 -7.18 -19.59 2.62
C ARG A 39 -7.12 -20.81 1.71
N ARG A 40 -6.23 -20.81 0.71
CA ARG A 40 -6.06 -21.97 -0.20
C ARG A 40 -5.54 -23.23 0.49
N ARG A 41 -4.87 -23.11 1.65
CA ARG A 41 -4.42 -24.25 2.45
C ARG A 41 -5.55 -24.74 3.34
N ALA A 42 -6.25 -23.83 4.02
CA ALA A 42 -7.43 -24.16 4.80
C ALA A 42 -8.53 -24.84 3.96
N GLU A 43 -8.80 -24.36 2.73
CA GLU A 43 -9.76 -24.98 1.80
C GLU A 43 -9.30 -26.36 1.27
N LYS A 44 -8.01 -26.69 1.37
CA LYS A 44 -7.47 -28.00 0.99
C LYS A 44 -7.50 -29.00 2.14
N ASP A 45 -7.40 -28.54 3.38
CA ASP A 45 -7.40 -29.39 4.58
C ASP A 45 -8.82 -29.74 5.06
N ASP A 46 -9.86 -29.04 4.56
CA ASP A 46 -11.29 -29.26 4.86
C ASP A 46 -11.96 -30.29 3.91
N LYS A 47 -11.20 -30.96 3.03
CA LYS A 47 -11.70 -32.02 2.13
C LYS A 47 -11.18 -33.40 2.46
#